data_AF-U1G8E6-F1
#
_entry.id   AF-U1G8E6-F1
#
_cell.length_a   1.000
_cell.length_b   1.000
_cell.length_c   1.000
_cell.angle_alpha   90.00
_cell.angle_beta   90.00
_cell.angle_gamma   90.00
#
_symmetry.space_group_name_H-M   'P 1'
#
loop_
_entity.id
_entity.type
_entity.pdbx_description
1 polymer ?
#
loop_
_entity_poly.entity_id
_entity_poly.type
_entity_poly.pdbx_seq_one_letter_code
_entity_poly.pdbx_strand_id
1 'polypeptide(L)'
;MIIALRGVVELFRKARRLTDVHRKLLAFSISHDHSIVRLYAHYPEIDGDKTSIFRYKIKQFDYSDERWTCYTFTRNIYDKFVPVYLELITNAIDLLPDPIAESFNSAIAPDDETAPSPQEPGALKQSLQQELKQQRKEAELQRKEVKQRETALMTQLEQQRKEFEQQRNELMQLIQQQGEHLNQLLSKH
;
A
#
# COMPACT_ATOMS: atom_id res chain seq x y z
N MET A 1 -4.36 1.27 1.14
CA MET A 1 -5.51 0.38 1.38
C MET A 1 -6.68 0.59 0.41
N ILE A 2 -6.94 1.81 -0.07
CA ILE A 2 -8.14 2.14 -0.87
C ILE A 2 -8.27 1.35 -2.18
N ILE A 3 -7.18 1.09 -2.91
CA ILE A 3 -7.22 0.43 -4.22
C ILE A 3 -7.78 -1.01 -4.13
N ALA A 4 -7.28 -1.82 -3.19
CA ALA A 4 -7.74 -3.19 -3.03
C ALA A 4 -9.21 -3.25 -2.59
N LEU A 5 -9.64 -2.35 -1.69
CA LEU A 5 -11.04 -2.27 -1.27
C LEU A 5 -11.98 -1.91 -2.43
N ARG A 6 -11.54 -1.02 -3.34
CA ARG A 6 -12.31 -0.73 -4.55
C ARG A 6 -12.47 -1.98 -5.42
N GLY A 7 -11.40 -2.75 -5.64
CA GLY A 7 -11.48 -4.00 -6.39
C GLY A 7 -12.47 -5.01 -5.79
N VAL A 8 -12.51 -5.12 -4.46
CA VAL A 8 -13.48 -5.96 -3.75
C VAL A 8 -14.90 -5.45 -3.96
N VAL A 9 -15.13 -4.14 -3.84
CA VAL A 9 -16.47 -3.57 -4.10
C VAL A 9 -16.91 -3.81 -5.55
N GLU A 10 -16.01 -3.67 -6.52
CA GLU A 10 -16.32 -3.97 -7.94
C GLU A 10 -16.67 -5.45 -8.15
N LEU A 11 -15.97 -6.37 -7.49
CA LEU A 11 -16.32 -7.79 -7.50
C LEU A 11 -17.77 -8.00 -7.03
N PHE A 12 -18.12 -7.42 -5.88
CA PHE A 12 -19.47 -7.55 -5.32
C PHE A 12 -20.53 -6.81 -6.14
N ARG A 13 -20.15 -5.76 -6.87
CA ARG A 13 -21.02 -5.09 -7.85
C ARG A 13 -21.39 -6.05 -8.97
N LYS A 14 -20.39 -6.71 -9.57
CA LYS A 14 -20.62 -7.70 -10.64
C LYS A 14 -21.43 -8.89 -10.16
N ALA A 15 -21.18 -9.36 -8.94
CA ALA A 15 -21.96 -10.43 -8.31
C ALA A 15 -23.36 -9.99 -7.83
N ARG A 16 -23.76 -8.72 -8.02
CA ARG A 16 -25.03 -8.14 -7.54
C ARG A 16 -25.27 -8.31 -6.03
N ARG A 17 -24.21 -8.23 -5.23
CA ARG A 17 -24.20 -8.46 -3.77
C ARG A 17 -23.63 -7.29 -2.96
N LEU A 18 -23.84 -6.05 -3.42
CA LEU A 18 -23.29 -4.87 -2.75
C LEU A 18 -23.73 -4.70 -1.28
N THR A 19 -24.90 -5.23 -0.91
CA THR A 19 -25.39 -5.26 0.49
C THR A 19 -24.46 -5.99 1.45
N ASP A 20 -23.70 -6.96 0.93
CA ASP A 20 -22.87 -7.84 1.74
C ASP A 20 -21.54 -7.20 2.13
N VAL A 21 -21.19 -6.12 1.42
CA VAL A 21 -19.97 -5.33 1.65
C VAL A 21 -20.27 -3.92 2.15
N HIS A 22 -21.47 -3.38 1.92
CA HIS A 22 -21.86 -2.05 2.38
C HIS A 22 -21.75 -1.93 3.90
N ARG A 23 -20.90 -0.99 4.35
CA ARG A 23 -20.60 -0.68 5.76
C ARG A 23 -20.09 -1.89 6.55
N LYS A 24 -19.53 -2.90 5.87
CA LYS A 24 -18.83 -4.03 6.49
C LYS A 24 -17.34 -3.79 6.55
N LEU A 25 -16.69 -4.33 7.57
CA LEU A 25 -15.23 -4.27 7.71
C LEU A 25 -14.60 -5.24 6.70
N LEU A 26 -13.80 -4.72 5.77
CA LEU A 26 -13.20 -5.51 4.69
C LEU A 26 -11.66 -5.50 4.71
N ALA A 27 -11.06 -4.54 5.41
CA ALA A 27 -9.60 -4.51 5.57
C ALA A 27 -9.18 -3.82 6.85
N PHE A 28 -7.91 -4.02 7.18
CA PHE A 28 -7.24 -3.36 8.30
C PHE A 28 -5.96 -2.70 7.81
N SER A 29 -5.54 -1.65 8.50
CA SER A 29 -4.21 -1.08 8.29
C SER A 29 -3.57 -0.69 9.59
N ILE A 30 -2.26 -0.82 9.65
CA ILE A 30 -1.42 -0.34 10.73
C ILE A 30 -0.61 0.83 10.18
N SER A 31 -0.63 1.96 10.86
CA SER A 31 0.28 3.08 10.58
C SER A 31 1.03 3.42 11.85
N HIS A 32 2.30 3.77 11.74
CA HIS A 32 3.12 4.12 12.89
C HIS A 32 4.03 5.31 12.57
N ASP A 33 4.45 6.01 13.61
CA ASP A 33 5.56 6.94 13.60
C ASP A 33 6.66 6.43 14.55
N HIS A 34 7.51 7.30 15.09
CA HIS A 34 8.64 6.91 15.94
C HIS A 34 8.22 6.43 17.34
N SER A 35 7.00 6.74 17.78
CA SER A 35 6.52 6.40 19.12
C SER A 35 5.11 5.81 19.09
N ILE A 36 4.24 6.25 18.19
CA ILE A 36 2.83 5.90 18.20
C ILE A 36 2.48 4.94 17.07
N VAL A 37 1.71 3.90 17.41
CA VAL A 37 1.04 3.02 16.46
C VAL A 37 -0.46 3.28 16.45
N ARG A 38 -1.07 3.24 15.26
CA ARG A 38 -2.51 3.41 15.02
C ARG A 38 -3.04 2.25 14.19
N LEU A 39 -4.03 1.56 14.72
CA LEU A 39 -4.74 0.46 14.05
C LEU A 39 -6.06 0.99 13.50
N TYR A 40 -6.34 0.69 12.24
CA TYR A 40 -7.57 1.10 11.56
C TYR A 40 -8.29 -0.10 10.95
N ALA A 41 -9.62 -0.05 10.98
CA ALA A 41 -10.50 -0.89 10.20
C ALA A 41 -11.08 -0.06 9.04
N HIS A 42 -11.20 -0.64 7.85
CA HIS A 42 -11.70 0.03 6.65
C HIS A 42 -13.00 -0.62 6.19
N TYR A 43 -13.95 0.22 5.81
CA TYR A 43 -15.25 -0.21 5.28
C TYR A 43 -15.68 0.69 4.11
N PRO A 44 -16.36 0.14 3.09
CA PRO A 44 -16.96 0.95 2.05
C PRO A 44 -18.35 1.43 2.47
N GLU A 45 -18.71 2.62 2.04
CA GLU A 45 -20.09 3.10 1.98
C GLU A 45 -20.47 3.26 0.52
N ILE A 46 -21.56 2.62 0.14
CA ILE A 46 -21.99 2.47 -1.25
C ILE A 46 -23.34 3.15 -1.39
N ASP A 47 -23.42 4.11 -2.29
CA ASP A 47 -24.62 4.88 -2.63
C ASP A 47 -24.77 4.87 -4.16
N GLY A 48 -25.63 3.96 -4.64
CA GLY A 48 -25.71 3.60 -6.07
C GLY A 48 -24.35 3.19 -6.64
N ASP A 49 -23.90 3.91 -7.66
CA ASP A 49 -22.60 3.68 -8.32
C ASP A 49 -21.42 4.27 -7.55
N LYS A 50 -21.67 5.19 -6.61
CA LYS A 50 -20.61 5.85 -5.85
C LYS A 50 -20.16 4.95 -4.70
N THR A 51 -18.85 4.85 -4.54
CA THR A 51 -18.23 4.12 -3.42
C THR A 51 -17.23 5.02 -2.71
N SER A 52 -17.48 5.27 -1.42
CA SER A 52 -16.58 5.98 -0.53
C SER A 52 -15.94 4.99 0.44
N ILE A 53 -14.63 5.11 0.69
CA ILE A 53 -13.94 4.23 1.64
C ILE A 53 -13.65 5.02 2.90
N PHE A 54 -14.18 4.55 4.02
CA PHE A 54 -13.97 5.14 5.33
C PHE A 54 -13.06 4.25 6.18
N ARG A 55 -12.44 4.86 7.19
CA ARG A 55 -11.65 4.16 8.20
C ARG A 55 -12.13 4.52 9.59
N TYR A 56 -12.19 3.52 10.46
CA TYR A 56 -12.42 3.68 11.89
C TYR A 56 -11.14 3.36 12.66
N LYS A 57 -10.75 4.22 13.61
CA LYS A 57 -9.58 4.00 14.45
C LYS A 57 -9.92 2.99 15.55
N ILE A 58 -9.33 1.80 15.47
CA ILE A 58 -9.54 0.73 16.45
C ILE A 58 -8.77 1.06 17.74
N LYS A 59 -7.48 1.40 17.60
CA LYS A 59 -6.61 1.69 18.73
C LYS A 59 -5.47 2.63 18.32
N GLN A 60 -4.99 3.40 19.29
CA GLN A 60 -3.76 4.18 19.21
C GLN A 60 -2.99 3.99 20.52
N PHE A 61 -1.70 3.70 20.44
CA PHE A 61 -0.86 3.40 21.60
C PHE A 61 0.62 3.69 21.32
N ASP A 62 1.42 3.83 22.38
CA ASP A 62 2.88 3.91 22.27
C ASP A 62 3.47 2.51 22.06
N TYR A 63 4.36 2.38 21.07
CA TYR A 63 4.98 1.11 20.73
C TYR A 63 5.80 0.51 21.89
N SER A 64 6.42 1.36 22.71
CA SER A 64 7.25 0.92 23.84
C SER A 64 6.43 0.26 24.95
N ASP A 65 5.21 0.75 25.20
CA ASP A 65 4.31 0.23 26.23
C ASP A 65 3.60 -1.06 25.80
N GLU A 66 3.31 -1.21 24.50
CA GLU A 66 2.44 -2.26 23.97
C GLU A 66 3.09 -3.06 22.82
N ARG A 67 4.33 -3.49 23.04
CA ARG A 67 5.19 -4.15 22.05
C ARG A 67 4.52 -5.27 21.25
N TRP A 68 3.71 -6.10 21.87
CA TRP A 68 3.11 -7.29 21.24
C TRP A 68 1.74 -7.05 20.60
N THR A 69 1.12 -5.88 20.82
CA THR A 69 -0.25 -5.62 20.37
C THR A 69 -0.39 -5.70 18.85
N CYS A 70 0.56 -5.14 18.09
CA CYS A 70 0.55 -5.24 16.62
C CYS A 70 0.69 -6.68 16.11
N TYR A 71 1.57 -7.46 16.74
CA TYR A 71 1.78 -8.86 16.38
C TYR A 71 0.51 -9.67 16.63
N THR A 72 -0.05 -9.59 17.84
CA THR A 72 -1.29 -10.29 18.19
C THR A 72 -2.46 -9.85 17.33
N PHE A 73 -2.59 -8.55 17.04
CA PHE A 73 -3.61 -8.04 16.14
C PHE A 73 -3.48 -8.62 14.73
N THR A 74 -2.28 -8.62 14.17
CA THR A 74 -2.01 -9.16 12.84
C THR A 74 -2.28 -10.67 12.79
N ARG A 75 -1.83 -11.42 13.80
CA ARG A 75 -2.13 -12.86 13.93
C ARG A 75 -3.63 -13.13 13.99
N ASN A 76 -4.37 -12.37 14.80
CA ASN A 76 -5.82 -12.50 14.88
C ASN A 76 -6.53 -12.18 13.55
N ILE A 77 -6.00 -11.27 12.73
CA ILE A 77 -6.53 -11.04 11.39
C ILE A 77 -6.43 -12.31 10.56
N TYR A 78 -5.25 -12.94 10.49
CA TYR A 78 -5.07 -14.18 9.74
C TYR A 78 -5.85 -15.36 10.33
N ASP A 79 -5.86 -15.49 11.65
CA ASP A 79 -6.44 -16.67 12.31
C ASP A 79 -7.98 -16.60 12.35
N LYS A 80 -8.58 -15.40 12.34
CA LYS A 80 -10.04 -15.20 12.53
C LYS A 80 -10.73 -14.49 11.38
N PHE A 81 -10.14 -13.43 10.86
CA PHE A 81 -10.80 -12.60 9.84
C PHE A 81 -10.60 -13.16 8.42
N VAL A 82 -9.37 -13.54 8.07
CA VAL A 82 -9.03 -14.00 6.71
C VAL A 82 -9.86 -15.21 6.26
N PRO A 83 -10.12 -16.24 7.10
CA PRO A 83 -10.92 -17.39 6.66
C PRO A 83 -12.34 -16.98 6.25
N VAL A 84 -13.01 -16.19 7.09
CA VAL A 84 -14.37 -15.67 6.82
C VAL A 84 -14.37 -14.74 5.61
N TYR A 85 -13.34 -13.89 5.49
CA TYR A 85 -13.21 -12.96 4.37
C TYR A 85 -12.94 -13.66 3.04
N LEU A 86 -12.14 -14.73 3.05
CA LEU A 86 -11.86 -15.53 1.87
C LEU A 86 -13.12 -16.26 1.40
N GLU A 87 -13.86 -16.88 2.32
CA GLU A 87 -15.14 -17.52 2.00
C GLU A 87 -16.13 -16.52 1.39
N LEU A 88 -16.22 -15.31 1.94
CA LEU A 88 -17.05 -14.23 1.41
C LEU A 88 -16.66 -13.88 -0.04
N ILE A 89 -15.36 -13.76 -0.33
CA ILE A 89 -14.85 -13.46 -1.69
C ILE A 89 -15.12 -14.63 -2.65
N THR A 90 -14.81 -15.86 -2.25
CA THR A 90 -15.04 -17.06 -3.08
C THR A 90 -16.52 -17.17 -3.46
N ASN A 91 -17.42 -17.02 -2.49
CA ASN A 91 -18.86 -17.02 -2.73
C ASN A 91 -19.32 -15.90 -3.68
N ALA A 92 -18.62 -14.76 -3.74
CA ALA A 92 -18.93 -13.71 -4.72
C ALA A 92 -18.39 -14.05 -6.11
N ILE A 93 -17.23 -14.70 -6.19
CA ILE A 93 -16.64 -15.17 -7.46
C ILE A 93 -17.52 -16.24 -8.09
N ASP A 94 -18.03 -17.19 -7.31
CA ASP A 94 -18.89 -18.28 -7.81
C ASP A 94 -20.23 -17.79 -8.38
N LEU A 95 -20.62 -16.56 -8.06
CA LEU A 95 -21.84 -15.90 -8.56
C LEU A 95 -21.58 -14.97 -9.75
N LEU A 96 -20.33 -14.86 -10.19
CA LEU A 96 -20.04 -14.07 -11.38
C LEU A 96 -20.65 -14.75 -12.63
N PRO A 97 -21.22 -13.96 -13.55
CA PRO A 97 -21.69 -14.49 -14.82
C PRO A 97 -20.53 -15.12 -15.59
N ASP A 98 -20.83 -16.18 -16.35
CA ASP A 98 -19.82 -16.85 -17.18
C ASP A 98 -19.26 -15.86 -18.20
N PRO A 99 -17.94 -15.60 -18.21
CA PRO A 99 -17.33 -14.64 -19.12
C PRO A 99 -17.57 -14.98 -20.61
N ILE A 100 -17.85 -16.25 -20.94
CA ILE A 100 -18.16 -16.67 -22.31
C ILE A 100 -19.59 -16.27 -22.70
N ALA A 101 -20.54 -16.36 -21.78
CA ALA A 101 -21.94 -15.99 -22.03
C ALA A 101 -22.14 -14.49 -22.26
N GLU A 102 -21.33 -13.62 -21.63
CA GLU A 102 -21.38 -12.17 -21.85
C GLU A 102 -20.95 -11.78 -23.27
N SER A 103 -20.03 -12.54 -23.89
CA SER A 103 -19.56 -12.28 -25.25
C SER A 103 -20.60 -12.59 -26.34
N PHE A 104 -21.49 -13.55 -26.11
CA PHE A 104 -22.52 -13.96 -27.09
C PHE A 104 -23.75 -13.04 -27.07
N ASN A 105 -24.07 -12.43 -25.92
CA ASN A 105 -25.23 -11.53 -25.82
C ASN A 105 -25.01 -10.17 -26.48
N SER A 106 -23.78 -9.80 -26.84
CA SER A 106 -23.48 -8.55 -27.55
C SER A 106 -23.55 -8.68 -29.08
N ALA A 107 -23.83 -9.87 -29.62
CA ALA A 107 -23.74 -10.17 -31.06
C ALA A 107 -25.10 -10.37 -31.78
N ILE A 108 -26.23 -10.09 -31.13
CA ILE A 108 -27.55 -10.22 -31.77
C ILE A 108 -28.28 -8.87 -31.70
N ALA A 109 -27.93 -7.99 -32.65
CA ALA A 109 -28.86 -6.98 -33.16
C ALA A 109 -29.17 -7.37 -34.62
N PRO A 110 -30.44 -7.37 -35.07
CA PRO A 110 -30.79 -7.70 -36.44
C PRO A 110 -30.29 -6.61 -37.40
N ASP A 111 -29.76 -7.05 -38.54
CA ASP A 111 -29.39 -6.23 -39.69
C ASP A 111 -30.47 -5.19 -40.03
N ASP A 112 -30.06 -3.92 -40.11
CA ASP A 112 -30.70 -2.94 -40.98
C ASP A 112 -29.61 -2.29 -41.84
N GLU A 113 -29.69 -2.56 -43.14
CA GLU A 113 -28.78 -2.07 -44.16
C GLU A 113 -28.97 -0.56 -44.37
N THR A 114 -28.07 0.26 -43.83
CA THR A 114 -27.61 1.45 -44.57
C THR A 114 -26.26 1.92 -44.03
N ALA A 115 -25.20 1.62 -44.77
CA ALA A 115 -23.88 2.18 -44.51
C ALA A 115 -23.82 3.66 -44.92
N PRO A 116 -23.21 4.51 -44.09
CA PRO A 116 -22.31 5.54 -44.58
C PRO A 116 -20.90 5.29 -44.05
N SER A 117 -19.95 5.44 -44.97
CA SER A 117 -18.50 5.25 -44.83
C SER A 117 -17.90 5.83 -43.54
N PRO A 118 -16.95 5.15 -42.85
CA PRO A 118 -16.24 5.73 -41.72
C PRO A 118 -15.24 6.80 -42.20
N GLN A 119 -15.54 8.08 -41.95
CA GLN A 119 -14.52 9.12 -41.94
C GLN A 119 -13.74 9.01 -40.62
N GLU A 120 -12.49 8.54 -40.69
CA GLU A 120 -11.60 8.41 -39.54
C GLU A 120 -11.15 9.78 -38.97
N PRO A 121 -11.22 10.00 -37.64
CA PRO A 121 -10.50 11.08 -36.99
C PRO A 121 -9.08 10.63 -36.61
N GLY A 122 -8.20 10.43 -37.60
CA GLY A 122 -6.82 9.97 -37.40
C GLY A 122 -5.92 10.93 -36.60
N ALA A 123 -6.21 12.24 -36.63
CA ALA A 123 -5.42 13.27 -35.96
C ALA A 123 -5.49 13.21 -34.42
N LEU A 124 -6.64 12.84 -33.85
CA LEU A 124 -6.85 12.75 -32.39
C LEU A 124 -6.17 11.52 -31.77
N LYS A 125 -6.09 10.40 -32.49
CA LYS A 125 -5.36 9.20 -32.01
C LYS A 125 -3.85 9.41 -32.02
N GLN A 126 -3.32 10.15 -33.00
CA GLN A 126 -1.89 10.45 -33.09
C GLN A 126 -1.44 11.44 -32.02
N SER A 127 -2.22 12.49 -31.74
CA SER A 127 -1.89 13.45 -30.67
C SER A 127 -1.85 12.78 -29.29
N LEU A 128 -2.83 11.93 -28.98
CA LEU A 128 -2.89 11.21 -27.70
C LEU A 128 -1.71 10.23 -27.52
N GLN A 129 -1.29 9.55 -28.59
CA GLN A 129 -0.11 8.67 -28.54
C GLN A 129 1.20 9.45 -28.35
N GLN A 130 1.30 10.64 -28.93
CA GLN A 130 2.47 11.49 -28.80
C GLN A 130 2.58 12.07 -27.39
N GLU A 131 1.45 12.47 -26.81
CA GLU A 131 1.36 12.97 -25.43
C GLU A 131 1.70 11.90 -24.39
N LEU A 132 1.22 10.65 -24.57
CA LEU A 132 1.61 9.52 -23.72
C LEU A 132 3.11 9.20 -23.80
N LYS A 133 3.74 9.34 -24.97
CA LYS A 133 5.20 9.17 -25.12
C LYS A 133 5.97 10.28 -24.40
N GLN A 134 5.47 11.51 -24.44
CA GLN A 134 6.04 12.64 -23.71
C GLN A 134 6.00 12.41 -22.19
N GLN A 135 4.81 12.07 -21.67
CA GLN A 135 4.61 11.80 -20.24
C GLN A 135 5.47 10.63 -19.74
N ARG A 136 5.66 9.58 -20.55
CA ARG A 136 6.55 8.46 -20.20
C ARG A 136 8.00 8.88 -20.07
N LYS A 137 8.50 9.74 -20.98
CA LYS A 137 9.87 10.26 -20.91
C LYS A 137 10.08 11.15 -19.68
N GLU A 138 9.11 12.01 -19.37
CA GLU A 138 9.15 12.87 -18.19
C GLU A 138 9.12 12.06 -16.89
N ALA A 139 8.24 11.06 -16.80
CA ALA A 139 8.18 10.16 -15.65
C ALA A 139 9.49 9.34 -15.48
N GLU A 140 10.11 8.92 -16.57
CA GLU A 140 11.39 8.20 -16.51
C GLU A 140 12.54 9.10 -16.02
N LEU A 141 12.56 10.37 -16.45
CA LEU A 141 13.54 11.35 -15.98
C LEU A 141 13.36 11.63 -14.49
N GLN A 142 12.13 11.90 -14.06
CA GLN A 142 11.82 12.11 -12.64
C GLN A 142 12.21 10.91 -11.79
N ARG A 143 11.96 9.69 -12.28
CA ARG A 143 12.36 8.46 -11.57
C ARG A 143 13.88 8.34 -11.43
N LYS A 144 14.64 8.74 -12.46
CA LYS A 144 16.11 8.76 -12.39
C LYS A 144 16.61 9.81 -11.39
N GLU A 145 16.04 11.00 -11.38
CA GLU A 145 16.39 12.06 -10.42
C GLU A 145 16.07 11.65 -8.97
N VAL A 146 14.88 11.09 -8.73
CA VAL A 146 14.50 10.60 -7.39
C VAL A 146 15.45 9.52 -6.93
N LYS A 147 15.77 8.54 -7.80
CA LYS A 147 16.72 7.48 -7.48
C LYS A 147 18.10 8.04 -7.15
N GLN A 148 18.58 9.03 -7.90
CA GLN A 148 19.85 9.71 -7.61
C GLN A 148 19.82 10.42 -6.25
N ARG A 149 18.74 11.16 -5.95
CA ARG A 149 18.57 11.83 -4.65
C ARG A 149 18.53 10.84 -3.49
N GLU A 150 17.80 9.73 -3.63
CA GLU A 150 17.76 8.67 -2.62
C GLU A 150 19.14 8.05 -2.40
N THR A 151 19.88 7.76 -3.47
CA THR A 151 21.24 7.22 -3.32
C THR A 151 22.20 8.20 -2.66
N ALA A 152 22.09 9.50 -2.97
CA ALA A 152 22.92 10.52 -2.33
C ALA A 152 22.59 10.66 -0.83
N LEU A 153 21.31 10.63 -0.48
CA LEU A 153 20.85 10.69 0.92
C LEU A 153 21.32 9.45 1.71
N MET A 154 21.24 8.26 1.12
CA MET A 154 21.72 7.02 1.75
C MET A 154 23.22 7.06 2.01
N THR A 155 24.02 7.53 1.04
CA THR A 155 25.46 7.71 1.23
C THR A 155 25.77 8.70 2.36
N GLN A 156 25.01 9.82 2.44
CA GLN A 156 25.18 10.80 3.51
C GLN A 156 24.86 10.22 4.89
N LEU A 157 23.76 9.46 5.01
CA LEU A 157 23.39 8.80 6.27
C LEU A 157 24.40 7.74 6.68
N GLU A 158 24.94 6.98 5.73
CA GLU A 158 25.98 5.99 6.02
C GLU A 158 27.27 6.67 6.51
N GLN A 159 27.62 7.81 5.93
CA GLN A 159 28.76 8.60 6.37
C GLN A 159 28.57 9.16 7.78
N GLN A 160 27.40 9.74 8.09
CA GLN A 160 27.08 10.17 9.46
C GLN A 160 27.12 9.01 10.46
N ARG A 161 26.62 7.83 10.08
CA ARG A 161 26.69 6.63 10.93
C ARG A 161 28.14 6.24 11.22
N LYS A 162 29.02 6.27 10.22
CA LYS A 162 30.46 5.96 10.40
C LYS A 162 31.16 6.99 11.28
N GLU A 163 30.88 8.27 11.10
CA GLU A 163 31.44 9.34 11.95
C GLU A 163 31.00 9.19 13.40
N PHE A 164 29.71 8.91 13.63
CA PHE A 164 29.20 8.68 14.98
C PHE A 164 29.81 7.41 15.62
N GLU A 165 29.98 6.34 14.83
CA GLU A 165 30.60 5.11 15.28
C GLU A 165 32.08 5.31 15.65
N GLN A 166 32.81 6.13 14.87
CA GLN A 166 34.18 6.54 15.20
C GLN A 166 34.24 7.32 16.50
N GLN A 167 33.42 8.37 16.66
CA GLN A 167 33.38 9.18 17.88
C GLN A 167 33.08 8.34 19.12
N ARG A 168 32.14 7.39 19.02
CA ARG A 168 31.82 6.48 20.12
C ARG A 168 33.00 5.57 20.47
N ASN A 169 33.72 5.06 19.47
CA ASN A 169 34.87 4.20 19.69
C ASN A 169 36.03 4.97 20.34
N GLU A 170 36.28 6.21 19.92
CA GLU A 170 37.28 7.09 20.55
C GLU A 170 36.92 7.38 22.02
N LEU A 171 35.65 7.68 22.30
CA LEU A 171 35.18 7.90 23.66
C LEU A 171 35.38 6.66 24.54
N MET A 172 35.08 5.48 24.01
CA MET A 172 35.29 4.20 24.72
C MET A 172 36.76 3.95 25.04
N GLN A 173 37.67 4.24 24.09
CA GLN A 173 39.11 4.13 24.33
C GLN A 173 39.58 5.11 25.42
N LEU A 174 39.07 6.34 25.42
CA LEU A 174 39.42 7.32 26.46
C LEU A 174 38.97 6.84 27.85
N ILE A 175 37.73 6.32 27.96
CA ILE A 175 37.20 5.78 29.21
C ILE A 175 38.06 4.59 29.68
N GLN A 176 38.45 3.70 28.77
CA GLN A 176 39.28 2.55 29.11
C GLN A 176 40.66 2.99 29.61
N GLN A 177 41.31 3.93 28.92
CA GLN A 177 42.62 4.48 29.33
C GLN A 177 42.55 5.15 30.70
N GLN A 178 41.48 5.91 30.98
CA GLN A 178 41.27 6.51 32.30
C GLN A 178 41.09 5.45 33.39
N GLY A 179 40.35 4.38 33.11
CA GLY A 179 40.18 3.26 34.03
C GLY A 179 41.50 2.52 34.34
N GLU A 180 42.32 2.27 33.31
CA GLU A 180 43.63 1.64 33.45
C GLU A 180 44.59 2.52 34.26
N HIS A 181 44.61 3.84 34.00
CA HIS A 181 45.41 4.80 34.75
C HIS A 181 44.99 4.87 36.23
N LEU A 182 43.69 4.86 36.51
CA LEU A 182 43.16 4.85 37.88
C LEU A 182 43.57 3.58 38.63
N ASN A 183 43.49 2.42 37.98
CA ASN A 183 43.92 1.14 38.56
C ASN A 183 45.43 1.11 38.85
N GLN A 184 46.25 1.70 37.97
CA GLN A 184 47.69 1.81 38.21
C GLN A 184 48.02 2.70 39.41
N LEU A 185 47.31 3.82 39.59
CA LEU A 185 47.45 4.70 40.76
C LEU A 185 47.07 3.98 42.07
N LEU A 186 45.99 3.21 42.05
CA LEU A 186 45.51 2.46 43.22
C LEU A 186 46.43 1.28 43.59
N SER A 187 47.17 0.70 42.62
CA SER A 187 48.11 -0.41 42.88
C SER A 187 49.45 0.00 43.52
N LYS A 188 49.73 1.31 43.64
CA LYS A 188 50.98 1.86 44.18
C LYS A 188 50.90 2.28 45.65
N HIS A 189 49.77 2.01 46.32
CA HIS A 189 49.58 2.14 47.76
C HIS A 189 49.35 0.76 48.38
#